data_AF-A0A212ESF6-F1
#
_entry.id   AF-A0A212ESF6-F1
#
_cell.length_a   1.000
_cell.length_b   1.000
_cell.length_c   1.000
_cell.angle_alpha   90.00
_cell.angle_beta   90.00
_cell.angle_gamma   90.00
#
_symmetry.space_group_name_H-M   'P 1'
#
loop_
_entity.id
_entity.type
_entity.pdbx_description
1 polymer ?
#
loop_
_entity_poly.entity_id
_entity_poly.type
_entity_poly.pdbx_seq_one_letter_code
_entity_poly.pdbx_strand_id
1 'polypeptide(L)'
;MEACGSVRPIQRYIRELKRNPSYNLSGGYRHVVCRVSDMSWRCVRYDRPTDDLVLSDADLIDGVNITHNEDGKYKALLLTMTLPTSCYATMALRELLRVGTSSDVQALQNDYHVDKDAVKRKMADDETDAKKTKVDE
;
A
#
# COMPACT_ATOMS: atom_id res chain seq x y z
N MET A 1 -36.34 30.63 17.12
CA MET A 1 -35.04 31.18 16.71
C MET A 1 -33.99 30.57 17.63
N GLU A 2 -33.47 29.40 17.25
CA GLU A 2 -32.41 28.73 17.99
C GLU A 2 -31.08 29.48 17.77
N ALA A 3 -30.47 29.94 18.86
CA ALA A 3 -29.20 30.65 18.80
C ALA A 3 -28.05 29.66 18.60
N CYS A 4 -27.42 29.79 17.44
CA CYS A 4 -26.18 29.16 17.02
C CYS A 4 -25.07 29.24 18.11
N GLY A 5 -24.58 28.06 18.51
CA GLY A 5 -23.14 27.79 18.65
C GLY A 5 -22.32 28.64 19.62
N SER A 6 -22.59 28.53 20.93
CA SER A 6 -21.59 28.89 21.94
C SER A 6 -20.40 27.94 21.84
N VAL A 7 -19.29 28.40 21.27
CA VAL A 7 -18.00 27.68 21.27
C VAL A 7 -17.56 27.54 22.72
N ARG A 8 -17.75 26.35 23.30
CA ARG A 8 -17.34 26.07 24.68
C ARG A 8 -15.81 26.08 24.77
N PRO A 9 -15.21 26.72 25.79
CA PRO A 9 -13.76 26.76 25.93
C PRO A 9 -13.17 25.34 26.03
N ILE A 10 -12.12 25.05 25.24
CA ILE A 10 -11.42 23.75 25.19
C ILE A 10 -11.06 23.22 26.59
N GLN A 11 -10.75 24.11 27.52
CA GLN A 11 -10.41 23.77 28.90
C GLN A 11 -11.55 23.08 29.67
N ARG A 12 -12.82 23.37 29.36
CA ARG A 12 -13.98 22.73 30.00
C ARG A 12 -14.13 21.26 29.55
N TYR A 13 -13.88 21.00 28.27
CA TYR A 13 -13.93 19.65 27.69
C TYR A 13 -12.82 18.74 28.22
N ILE A 14 -11.59 19.26 28.34
CA ILE A 14 -10.46 18.51 28.91
C ILE A 14 -10.72 18.09 30.37
N ARG A 15 -11.39 18.94 31.16
CA ARG A 15 -11.75 18.63 32.56
C ARG A 15 -12.84 17.55 32.64
N GLU A 16 -13.81 17.55 31.73
CA GLU A 16 -14.85 16.52 31.64
C GLU A 16 -14.30 15.17 31.16
N LEU A 17 -13.36 15.16 30.21
CA LEU A 17 -12.69 13.94 29.75
C LEU A 17 -11.89 13.27 30.88
N LYS A 18 -11.16 14.04 31.70
CA LYS A 18 -10.42 13.50 32.84
C LYS A 18 -11.31 12.90 33.93
N ARG A 19 -12.57 13.32 34.01
CA ARG A 19 -13.54 12.84 35.01
C ARG A 19 -14.20 11.53 34.58
N ASN A 20 -14.28 11.25 33.28
CA ASN A 20 -14.78 9.98 32.76
C ASN A 20 -13.64 8.95 32.70
N PRO A 21 -13.70 7.84 33.46
CA PRO A 21 -12.66 6.81 33.45
C PRO A 21 -12.35 6.27 32.05
N SER A 22 -13.37 6.20 31.18
CA SER A 22 -13.24 5.71 29.80
C SER A 22 -12.37 6.58 28.89
N TYR A 23 -12.10 7.84 29.26
CA TYR A 23 -11.24 8.76 28.50
C TYR A 23 -9.97 9.13 29.27
N ASN A 24 -9.68 8.42 30.36
CA ASN A 24 -8.42 8.58 31.09
C ASN A 24 -7.29 7.85 30.36
N LEU A 25 -6.38 8.61 29.74
CA LEU A 25 -5.21 8.08 29.06
C LEU A 25 -4.00 8.12 30.00
N SER A 26 -3.71 7.01 30.67
CA SER A 26 -2.52 6.86 31.54
C SER A 26 -1.19 6.93 30.78
N GLY A 27 -1.24 6.74 29.45
CA GLY A 27 -0.07 6.71 28.58
C GLY A 27 0.66 5.36 28.62
N GLY A 28 1.68 5.24 27.78
CA GLY A 28 2.53 4.07 27.68
C GLY A 28 3.82 4.40 26.93
N TYR A 29 4.82 3.52 27.04
CA TYR A 29 6.09 3.67 26.35
C TYR A 29 6.11 2.81 25.09
N ARG A 30 6.73 3.33 24.03
CA ARG A 30 6.95 2.61 22.77
C ARG A 30 8.35 2.87 22.27
N HIS A 31 9.00 1.84 21.73
CA HIS A 31 10.30 1.98 21.10
C HIS A 31 10.19 2.88 19.87
N VAL A 32 11.08 3.87 19.78
CA VAL A 32 11.13 4.81 18.65
C VAL A 32 11.71 4.13 17.41
N VAL A 33 12.74 3.31 17.60
CA VAL A 33 13.38 2.53 16.54
C VAL A 33 13.32 1.07 16.94
N CYS A 34 12.89 0.23 16.00
CA CYS A 34 12.83 -1.21 16.16
C CYS A 34 13.69 -1.87 15.08
N ARG A 35 14.49 -2.85 15.49
CA ARG A 35 15.25 -3.68 14.57
C ARG A 35 14.43 -4.90 14.17
N VAL A 36 14.36 -5.15 12.87
CA VAL A 36 13.72 -6.35 12.31
C VAL A 36 14.58 -7.58 12.60
N SER A 37 13.93 -8.68 12.98
CA SER A 37 14.59 -9.98 13.24
C SER A 37 14.34 -10.95 12.07
N ASP A 38 15.24 -11.91 11.89
CA ASP A 38 15.14 -13.00 10.90
C ASP A 38 14.81 -12.53 9.47
N MET A 39 15.50 -11.48 9.03
CA MET A 39 15.30 -10.92 7.69
C MET A 39 16.00 -11.77 6.63
N SER A 40 15.23 -12.30 5.68
CA SER A 40 15.73 -12.93 4.47
C SER A 40 15.09 -12.29 3.24
N TRP A 41 15.85 -12.21 2.15
CA TRP A 41 15.35 -11.66 0.90
C TRP A 41 15.90 -12.43 -0.29
N ARG A 42 15.12 -12.46 -1.36
CA ARG A 42 15.55 -12.99 -2.66
C ARG A 42 14.90 -12.22 -3.79
N CYS A 43 15.63 -12.09 -4.90
CA CYS A 43 15.10 -11.52 -6.12
C CYS A 43 14.62 -12.65 -7.04
N VAL A 44 13.43 -12.49 -7.60
CA VAL A 44 12.80 -13.46 -8.49
C VAL A 44 12.33 -12.74 -9.74
N ARG A 45 12.35 -13.42 -10.89
CA ARG A 45 11.80 -12.90 -12.14
C ARG A 45 10.50 -13.62 -12.49
N TYR A 46 9.62 -12.91 -13.18
CA TYR A 46 8.27 -13.37 -13.51
C TYR A 46 7.75 -12.67 -14.76
N ASP A 47 6.75 -13.27 -15.42
CA ASP A 47 6.24 -12.79 -16.70
C ASP A 47 4.93 -12.03 -16.58
N ARG A 48 3.97 -12.54 -15.80
CA ARG A 48 2.65 -11.90 -15.65
C ARG A 48 2.47 -11.31 -14.25
N PRO A 49 1.87 -10.10 -14.14
CA PRO A 49 1.58 -9.43 -12.86
C PRO A 49 0.73 -10.24 -11.87
N THR A 50 -0.04 -11.20 -12.39
CA THR A 50 -0.97 -12.04 -11.63
C THR A 50 -0.35 -13.40 -11.26
N ASP A 51 0.92 -13.65 -11.59
CA ASP A 51 1.58 -14.91 -11.24
C ASP A 51 1.90 -14.94 -9.73
N ASP A 52 1.62 -16.06 -9.08
CA ASP A 52 1.90 -16.25 -7.66
C ASP A 52 3.40 -16.49 -7.42
N LEU A 53 4.01 -15.61 -6.62
CA LEU A 53 5.44 -15.69 -6.30
C LEU A 53 5.71 -16.30 -4.91
N VAL A 54 4.68 -16.35 -4.07
CA VAL A 54 4.70 -16.90 -2.72
C VAL A 54 3.42 -17.71 -2.55
N LEU A 55 3.56 -18.93 -2.05
CA LEU A 55 2.43 -19.83 -1.79
C LEU A 55 1.71 -19.42 -0.51
N SER A 56 0.38 -19.59 -0.51
CA SER A 56 -0.38 -19.51 0.74
C SER A 56 -0.24 -20.80 1.54
N ASP A 57 -0.58 -20.73 2.83
CA ASP A 57 -0.58 -21.91 3.71
C ASP A 57 -1.50 -23.02 3.19
N ALA A 58 -2.59 -22.67 2.51
CA ALA A 58 -3.51 -23.64 1.90
C ALA A 58 -2.85 -24.39 0.72
N ASP A 59 -2.17 -23.64 -0.15
CA ASP A 59 -1.50 -24.22 -1.33
C ASP A 59 -0.35 -25.16 -0.94
N LEU A 60 0.33 -24.84 0.18
CA LEU A 60 1.36 -25.71 0.75
C LEU A 60 0.79 -27.04 1.24
N ILE A 61 -0.41 -27.03 1.83
CA ILE A 61 -1.10 -28.25 2.29
C ILE A 61 -1.53 -29.09 1.08
N ASP A 62 -1.99 -28.45 0.02
CA ASP A 62 -2.39 -29.10 -1.23
C ASP A 62 -1.19 -29.59 -2.07
N GLY A 63 0.04 -29.29 -1.64
CA GLY A 63 1.27 -29.74 -2.29
C GLY A 63 1.58 -29.02 -3.60
N VAL A 64 1.04 -27.82 -3.80
CA VAL A 64 1.34 -26.98 -4.96
C VAL A 64 2.78 -26.50 -4.87
N ASN A 65 3.48 -26.46 -6.00
CA ASN A 65 4.84 -25.96 -6.08
C ASN A 65 4.93 -24.81 -7.09
N ILE A 66 5.65 -23.75 -6.72
CA ILE A 66 5.91 -22.58 -7.55
C ILE A 66 7.26 -22.71 -8.25
N THR A 67 7.25 -22.66 -9.58
CA THR A 67 8.46 -22.53 -10.38
C THR A 67 8.71 -21.08 -10.74
N HIS A 68 9.93 -20.62 -10.52
CA HIS A 68 10.36 -19.28 -10.91
C HIS A 68 10.99 -19.30 -12.30
N ASN A 69 10.64 -18.32 -13.14
CA ASN A 69 11.26 -18.15 -14.44
C ASN A 69 12.49 -17.25 -14.30
N GLU A 70 13.67 -17.76 -14.66
CA GLU A 70 14.94 -17.01 -14.57
C GLU A 70 15.01 -15.86 -15.60
N ASP A 71 14.25 -15.92 -16.70
CA ASP A 71 14.29 -14.94 -17.78
C ASP A 71 13.06 -14.00 -17.82
N GLY A 72 12.27 -13.99 -16.74
CA GLY A 72 11.00 -13.28 -16.72
C GLY A 72 11.09 -11.76 -16.99
N LYS A 73 10.07 -11.18 -17.63
CA LYS A 73 10.02 -9.74 -17.98
C LYS A 73 10.15 -8.81 -16.76
N TYR A 74 9.49 -9.15 -15.66
CA TYR A 74 9.44 -8.36 -14.44
C TYR A 74 10.33 -8.97 -13.36
N LYS A 75 10.70 -8.14 -12.36
CA LYS A 75 11.53 -8.53 -11.23
C LYS A 75 10.84 -8.16 -9.93
N ALA A 76 10.73 -9.13 -9.02
CA ALA A 76 10.18 -8.95 -7.69
C ALA A 76 11.26 -9.12 -6.61
N LEU A 77 11.06 -8.44 -5.50
CA LEU A 77 11.83 -8.64 -4.27
C LEU A 77 10.91 -9.33 -3.26
N LEU A 78 11.25 -10.58 -2.91
CA LEU A 78 10.55 -11.32 -1.87
C LEU A 78 11.28 -11.10 -0.55
N LEU A 79 10.54 -10.70 0.48
CA LEU A 79 11.06 -10.46 1.82
C LEU A 79 10.33 -11.32 2.83
N THR A 80 11.09 -11.94 3.72
CA THR A 80 10.58 -12.54 4.95
C THR A 80 11.22 -11.82 6.11
N MET A 81 10.41 -11.36 7.06
CA MET A 81 10.88 -10.61 8.20
C MET A 81 9.95 -10.82 9.41
N THR A 82 10.55 -10.85 10.60
CA THR A 82 9.81 -10.91 11.87
C THR A 82 9.82 -9.55 12.54
N LEU A 83 8.62 -9.06 12.88
CA LEU A 83 8.41 -7.77 13.53
C LEU A 83 7.97 -7.97 14.98
N PRO A 84 8.47 -7.15 15.92
CA PRO A 84 7.98 -7.19 17.29
C PRO A 84 6.53 -6.67 17.37
N THR A 85 5.89 -6.92 18.51
CA THR A 85 4.52 -6.48 18.76
C THR A 85 4.38 -4.98 18.57
N SER A 86 3.24 -4.55 18.02
CA SER A 86 2.97 -3.15 17.75
C SER A 86 3.99 -2.51 16.79
N CYS A 87 4.45 -3.23 15.77
CA CYS A 87 5.23 -2.67 14.64
C CYS A 87 4.48 -2.86 13.31
N TYR A 88 4.61 -1.88 12.42
CA TYR A 88 3.94 -1.88 11.12
C TYR A 88 4.93 -2.25 10.01
N ALA A 89 4.65 -3.31 9.26
CA ALA A 89 5.47 -3.76 8.13
C ALA A 89 5.63 -2.67 7.05
N THR A 90 4.59 -1.87 6.83
CA THR A 90 4.61 -0.77 5.86
C THR A 90 5.64 0.30 6.19
N MET A 91 5.99 0.50 7.46
CA MET A 91 7.06 1.43 7.87
C MET A 91 8.45 0.88 7.55
N ALA A 92 8.65 -0.43 7.70
CA ALA A 92 9.89 -1.08 7.29
C ALA A 92 10.08 -1.03 5.77
N LEU A 93 9.00 -1.27 5.01
CA LEU A 93 9.02 -1.14 3.54
C LEU A 93 9.28 0.30 3.09
N ARG A 94 8.70 1.28 3.76
CA ARG A 94 8.97 2.70 3.50
C ARG A 94 10.45 3.04 3.66
N GLU A 95 11.08 2.57 4.74
CA GLU A 95 12.51 2.81 4.97
C GLU A 95 13.37 2.15 3.89
N LEU A 96 13.00 0.92 3.49
CA LEU A 96 13.69 0.18 2.44
C LEU A 96 13.58 0.83 1.05
N LEU A 97 12.36 1.19 0.65
CA LEU A 97 12.08 1.74 -0.68
C LEU A 97 12.35 3.25 -0.78
N ARG A 98 12.42 3.94 0.37
CA ARG A 98 12.50 5.41 0.46
C ARG A 98 11.34 6.13 -0.23
N VAL A 99 10.14 5.54 -0.19
CA VAL A 99 8.91 6.07 -0.80
C VAL A 99 7.90 6.50 0.26
N GLY A 100 7.15 7.57 0.01
CA GLY A 100 6.07 8.02 0.88
C GLY A 100 4.91 7.02 0.97
N THR A 101 4.22 6.99 2.12
CA THR A 101 3.08 6.08 2.36
C THR A 101 1.73 6.79 2.24
N SER A 102 1.62 7.82 1.39
CA SER A 102 0.32 8.42 1.09
C SER A 102 -0.53 7.44 0.28
N SER A 103 -1.86 7.55 0.42
CA SER A 103 -2.83 6.73 -0.32
C SER A 103 -2.58 6.75 -1.82
N ASP A 104 -2.32 7.94 -2.36
CA ASP A 104 -2.16 8.16 -3.79
C ASP A 104 -0.89 7.48 -4.32
N VAL A 105 0.20 7.55 -3.54
CA VAL A 105 1.47 6.92 -3.89
C VAL A 105 1.38 5.40 -3.84
N GLN A 106 0.64 4.84 -2.86
CA GLN A 106 0.42 3.40 -2.79
C GLN A 106 -0.46 2.90 -3.94
N ALA A 107 -1.52 3.64 -4.30
CA ALA A 107 -2.39 3.27 -5.41
C ALA A 107 -1.63 3.26 -6.75
N LEU A 108 -0.79 4.27 -6.99
CA LEU A 108 0.04 4.37 -8.19
C LEU A 108 1.01 3.20 -8.39
N GLN A 109 1.39 2.51 -7.32
CA GLN A 109 2.30 1.36 -7.40
C GLN A 109 1.62 0.10 -7.95
N ASN A 110 0.29 0.01 -7.98
CA ASN A 110 -0.43 -1.16 -8.48
C ASN A 110 -0.40 -1.25 -10.02
N ASP A 111 -0.35 -0.11 -10.70
CA ASP A 111 -0.41 -0.02 -12.17
C ASP A 111 0.97 -0.19 -12.84
N TYR A 112 1.96 -0.77 -12.13
CA TYR A 112 3.33 -0.93 -12.60
C TYR A 112 3.45 -1.71 -13.93
N HIS A 113 2.43 -2.51 -14.26
CA HIS A 113 2.38 -3.35 -15.45
C HIS A 113 1.64 -2.70 -16.62
N VAL A 114 0.95 -1.58 -16.39
CA VAL A 114 0.25 -0.83 -17.43
C VAL A 114 1.28 0.01 -18.18
N ASP A 115 1.55 -0.38 -19.42
CA ASP A 115 2.52 0.29 -20.28
C ASP A 115 1.95 1.65 -20.72
N LYS A 116 2.32 2.73 -20.01
CA LYS A 116 1.76 4.07 -20.21
C LYS A 116 1.94 4.56 -21.65
N ASP A 117 3.01 4.14 -22.32
CA ASP A 117 3.27 4.48 -23.72
C ASP A 117 2.37 3.72 -24.69
N ALA A 118 1.92 2.51 -24.35
CA ALA A 118 0.95 1.76 -25.14
C ALA A 118 -0.47 2.31 -24.94
N VAL A 119 -0.84 2.70 -23.72
CA VAL A 119 -2.12 3.36 -23.44
C VAL A 119 -2.20 4.71 -24.14
N LYS A 120 -1.12 5.50 -24.11
CA LYS A 120 -1.06 6.80 -24.80
C LYS A 120 -1.16 6.67 -26.32
N ARG A 121 -0.54 5.63 -26.90
CA ARG A 121 -0.70 5.30 -28.33
C ARG A 121 -2.15 4.95 -28.67
N LYS A 122 -2.79 4.08 -27.89
CA LYS A 122 -4.21 3.71 -28.09
C LYS A 122 -5.17 4.90 -27.95
N MET A 123 -4.95 5.80 -27.00
CA MET A 123 -5.76 7.01 -26.84
C MET A 123 -5.59 8.00 -27.99
N ALA A 124 -4.38 8.11 -28.56
CA ALA A 124 -4.16 8.95 -29.74
C ALA A 124 -4.86 8.39 -30.98
N ASP A 125 -4.88 7.06 -31.13
CA ASP A 125 -5.56 6.39 -32.25
C ASP A 125 -7.09 6.55 -32.17
N ASP A 126 -7.69 6.42 -30.97
CA ASP A 126 -9.13 6.63 -30.73
C ASP A 126 -9.56 8.09 -31.00
N GLU A 127 -8.71 9.06 -30.66
CA GLU A 127 -8.98 10.49 -30.90
C GLU A 127 -8.88 10.86 -32.39
N THR A 128 -8.04 10.15 -33.16
CA THR A 128 -7.97 10.30 -34.62
C THR A 128 -9.15 9.66 -35.35
N ASP A 129 -9.72 8.57 -34.83
CA ASP A 129 -10.91 7.93 -35.42
C ASP A 129 -12.18 8.77 -35.19
N ALA A 130 -12.35 9.32 -33.97
CA ALA A 130 -13.47 10.20 -33.63
C ALA A 130 -13.50 11.53 -34.41
N LYS A 131 -12.34 12.00 -34.89
CA LYS A 131 -12.27 13.18 -35.79
C LYS A 131 -12.62 12.84 -37.23
N LYS A 132 -12.41 11.59 -37.67
CA LYS A 132 -12.70 11.15 -39.04
C LYS A 132 -14.22 11.00 -39.27
N THR A 133 -14.96 10.54 -38.26
CA THR A 133 -16.42 10.36 -38.34
C THR A 133 -17.21 11.68 -38.35
N LYS A 134 -16.60 12.82 -37.98
CA LYS A 134 -17.25 14.15 -37.97
C LYS A 134 -17.00 15.01 -39.21
N VAL A 135 -16.19 14.54 -40.16
CA VAL A 135 -15.86 15.28 -41.39
C VAL A 135 -16.69 14.79 -42.59
N ASP A 136 -17.42 13.68 -42.44
CA ASP A 136 -18.23 13.06 -43.49
C ASP A 136 -19.75 13.36 -43.38
N GLU A 137 -20.16 14.34 -42.55
CA GLU A 137 -21.52 14.93 -42.50
C GLU A 137 -21.47 16.44 -42.77
#